data_AF-A0A431K3X9-F1
#
_entry.id   AF-A0A431K3X9-F1
#
_cell.length_a   1.000
_cell.length_b   1.000
_cell.length_c   1.000
_cell.angle_alpha   90.00
_cell.angle_beta   90.00
_cell.angle_gamma   90.00
#
_symmetry.space_group_name_H-M   'P 1'
#
loop_
_entity.id
_entity.type
_entity.pdbx_description
1 polymer ?
#
loop_
_entity_poly.entity_id
_entity_poly.type
_entity_poly.pdbx_seq_one_letter_code
_entity_poly.pdbx_strand_id
1 'polypeptide(L)'
;MQVVRQSADLFQCIPNHMRGYEAFPDDPELAAFDPMDRKFVAVARLHPESPPILQAADCKWLDWSSALAKHGVRVQFLCDADLHRFHLHKFGE
;
A
#
# COMPACT_ATOMS: atom_id res chain seq x y z
N MET A 1 -19.94 -15.02 -23.27
CA MET A 1 -18.83 -14.39 -22.49
C MET A 1 -19.41 -13.16 -21.82
N GLN A 2 -19.78 -13.27 -20.55
CA GLN A 2 -20.45 -12.19 -19.82
C GLN A 2 -19.37 -11.29 -19.24
N VAL A 3 -19.26 -10.06 -19.74
CA VAL A 3 -18.41 -9.04 -19.14
C VAL A 3 -19.05 -8.69 -17.80
N VAL A 4 -18.46 -9.17 -16.71
CA VAL A 4 -18.85 -8.76 -15.36
C VAL A 4 -18.52 -7.27 -15.29
N ARG A 5 -19.55 -6.41 -15.32
CA ARG A 5 -19.38 -5.01 -14.92
C ARG A 5 -19.10 -5.04 -13.42
N GLN A 6 -17.84 -4.96 -13.03
CA GLN A 6 -17.49 -4.59 -11.65
C GLN A 6 -18.05 -3.18 -11.45
N SER A 7 -19.07 -3.04 -10.59
CA SER A 7 -19.33 -1.76 -9.97
C SER A 7 -18.08 -1.39 -9.19
N ALA A 8 -17.57 -0.17 -9.39
CA ALA A 8 -16.51 0.35 -8.54
C ALA A 8 -17.13 0.63 -7.17
N ASP A 9 -16.72 -0.12 -6.15
CA ASP A 9 -17.12 0.16 -4.78
C ASP A 9 -16.45 1.46 -4.33
N LEU A 10 -17.26 2.44 -3.94
CA LEU A 10 -16.77 3.74 -3.46
C LEU A 10 -16.58 3.67 -1.95
N PHE A 11 -15.33 3.68 -1.51
CA PHE A 11 -14.97 3.76 -0.09
C PHE A 11 -14.68 5.20 0.31
N GLN A 12 -15.38 5.68 1.33
CA GLN A 12 -15.10 6.98 1.93
C GLN A 12 -13.91 6.88 2.88
N CYS A 13 -12.78 7.48 2.50
CA CYS A 13 -11.64 7.62 3.39
C CYS A 13 -11.82 8.89 4.24
N ILE A 14 -11.91 8.71 5.57
CA ILE A 14 -11.98 9.83 6.52
C ILE A 14 -10.57 10.46 6.63
N PRO A 15 -10.40 11.76 6.35
CA PRO A 15 -9.11 12.43 6.48
C PRO A 15 -8.61 12.44 7.92
N ASN A 16 -7.30 12.27 8.09
CA ASN A 16 -6.60 12.44 9.37
C ASN A 16 -5.38 13.34 9.15
N HIS A 17 -5.17 14.34 10.02
CA HIS A 17 -4.13 15.36 9.83
C HIS A 17 -2.70 14.87 10.04
N MET A 18 -2.50 13.79 10.82
CA MET A 18 -1.17 13.19 11.05
C MET A 18 -0.89 12.05 10.07
N ARG A 19 -1.88 11.18 9.90
CA ARG A 19 -1.78 9.92 9.15
C ARG A 19 -2.30 10.02 7.72
N GLY A 20 -2.82 11.16 7.29
CA GLY A 20 -3.51 11.35 6.01
C GLY A 20 -4.94 10.81 6.04
N TYR A 21 -5.13 9.59 6.55
CA TYR A 21 -6.44 8.93 6.66
C TYR A 21 -6.58 8.18 7.99
N GLU A 22 -7.79 8.12 8.56
CA GLU A 22 -8.06 7.35 9.78
C GLU A 22 -7.78 5.85 9.64
N ALA A 23 -8.01 5.34 8.42
CA ALA A 23 -7.75 3.95 8.07
C ALA A 23 -6.27 3.65 7.79
N PHE A 24 -5.37 4.65 7.75
CA PHE A 24 -3.93 4.38 7.68
C PHE A 24 -3.43 3.93 9.06
N PRO A 25 -2.54 2.92 9.18
CA PRO A 25 -2.08 2.45 10.49
C PRO A 25 -1.37 3.54 11.29
N ASP A 26 -1.57 3.54 12.62
CA ASP A 26 -0.74 4.32 13.54
C ASP A 26 0.42 3.44 13.99
N ASP A 27 1.49 3.42 13.20
CA ASP A 27 2.66 2.59 13.45
C ASP A 27 3.94 3.42 13.24
N PRO A 28 4.85 3.50 14.23
CA PRO A 28 6.11 4.20 14.09
C PRO A 28 6.98 3.71 12.93
N GLU A 29 6.92 2.42 12.56
CA GLU A 29 7.65 1.86 11.42
C GLU A 29 7.13 2.40 10.08
N LEU A 30 5.93 2.99 10.07
CA LEU A 30 5.31 3.64 8.91
C LEU A 30 5.40 5.17 8.96
N ALA A 31 6.15 5.75 9.91
CA ALA A 31 6.30 7.20 10.04
C ALA A 31 6.90 7.85 8.77
N ALA A 32 7.85 7.15 8.13
CA ALA A 32 8.52 7.59 6.89
C ALA A 32 7.76 7.18 5.61
N PHE A 33 6.59 6.56 5.72
CA PHE A 33 5.78 6.12 4.58
C PHE A 33 5.35 7.32 3.72
N ASP A 34 5.41 7.16 2.39
CA ASP A 34 5.08 8.22 1.44
C ASP A 34 3.65 8.76 1.68
N PRO A 35 3.47 10.05 2.05
CA PRO A 35 2.16 10.60 2.37
C PRO A 35 1.12 10.45 1.25
N MET A 36 1.54 10.49 -0.03
CA MET A 36 0.63 10.41 -1.17
C MET A 36 0.09 8.99 -1.39
N ASP A 37 0.83 7.98 -0.94
CA ASP A 37 0.51 6.57 -1.10
C ASP A 37 -0.37 6.01 0.02
N ARG A 38 -0.51 6.75 1.13
CA ARG A 38 -1.35 6.34 2.28
C ARG A 38 -2.80 6.04 1.90
N LYS A 39 -3.29 6.63 0.80
CA LYS A 39 -4.62 6.36 0.24
C LYS A 39 -4.82 4.91 -0.18
N PHE A 40 -3.78 4.26 -0.74
CA PHE A 40 -3.88 2.87 -1.19
C PHE A 40 -4.03 1.93 0.01
N VAL A 41 -3.26 2.17 1.06
CA VAL A 41 -3.35 1.45 2.33
C VAL A 41 -4.71 1.66 2.99
N ALA A 42 -5.20 2.91 3.03
CA ALA A 42 -6.50 3.23 3.59
C ALA A 42 -7.65 2.53 2.86
N VAL A 43 -7.66 2.57 1.53
CA VAL A 43 -8.68 1.88 0.70
C VAL A 43 -8.59 0.37 0.89
N ALA A 44 -7.39 -0.22 0.86
CA ALA A 44 -7.22 -1.66 1.06
C ALA A 44 -7.75 -2.12 2.43
N ARG A 45 -7.52 -1.35 3.50
CA ARG A 45 -8.02 -1.69 4.84
C ARG A 45 -9.52 -1.47 5.01
N LEU A 46 -10.11 -0.51 4.32
CA LEU A 46 -11.56 -0.24 4.36
C LEU A 46 -12.36 -1.26 3.55
N HIS A 47 -11.75 -1.87 2.55
CA HIS A 47 -12.41 -2.86 1.71
C HIS A 47 -12.66 -4.16 2.49
N PRO A 48 -13.89 -4.72 2.49
CA PRO A 48 -14.23 -5.94 3.21
C PRO A 48 -13.34 -7.15 2.84
N GLU A 49 -12.98 -7.26 1.56
CA GLU A 49 -12.08 -8.33 1.07
C GLU A 49 -10.59 -8.07 1.30
N SER A 50 -10.22 -6.86 1.76
CA SER A 50 -8.83 -6.44 1.99
C SER A 50 -7.88 -6.80 0.83
N PRO A 51 -8.11 -6.26 -0.38
CA PRO A 51 -7.37 -6.66 -1.57
C PRO A 51 -5.88 -6.34 -1.42
N PRO A 52 -4.99 -7.13 -2.04
CA PRO A 52 -3.57 -6.82 -2.04
C PRO A 52 -3.30 -5.53 -2.83
N ILE A 53 -2.32 -4.76 -2.38
CA ILE A 53 -1.77 -3.64 -3.14
C ILE A 53 -0.70 -4.21 -4.06
N LEU A 54 -0.89 -4.06 -5.37
CA LEU A 54 0.06 -4.52 -6.37
C LEU A 54 1.11 -3.45 -6.61
N GLN A 55 2.38 -3.75 -6.37
CA GLN A 55 3.51 -2.86 -6.62
C GLN A 55 4.41 -3.41 -7.70
N ALA A 56 4.64 -2.62 -8.74
CA ALA A 56 5.45 -3.02 -9.89
C ALA A 56 6.87 -2.41 -9.84
N ALA A 57 6.99 -1.11 -9.54
CA ALA A 57 8.25 -0.39 -9.70
C ALA A 57 8.65 0.50 -8.51
N ASP A 58 7.74 0.82 -7.59
CA ASP A 58 8.10 1.62 -6.42
C ASP A 58 8.79 0.76 -5.36
N CYS A 59 10.12 0.75 -5.42
CA CYS A 59 10.99 -0.03 -4.54
C CYS A 59 10.93 0.39 -3.06
N LYS A 60 10.47 1.60 -2.72
CA LYS A 60 10.35 2.02 -1.30
C LYS A 60 9.37 1.16 -0.51
N TRP A 61 8.41 0.55 -1.21
CA TRP A 61 7.41 -0.32 -0.59
C TRP A 61 8.00 -1.61 -0.02
N LEU A 62 9.22 -2.01 -0.43
CA LEU A 62 9.94 -3.13 0.18
C LEU A 62 10.15 -2.87 1.68
N ASP A 63 10.62 -1.68 2.05
CA ASP A 63 10.91 -1.26 3.43
C ASP A 63 9.67 -1.30 4.33
N TRP A 64 8.50 -0.96 3.77
CA TRP A 64 7.26 -0.82 4.53
C TRP A 64 6.39 -2.08 4.54
N SER A 65 6.64 -3.03 3.64
CA SER A 65 5.79 -4.20 3.43
C SER A 65 5.61 -5.05 4.69
N SER A 66 6.67 -5.21 5.47
CA SER A 66 6.65 -5.99 6.72
C SER A 66 5.79 -5.32 7.80
N ALA A 67 5.91 -3.99 7.96
CA ALA A 67 5.10 -3.22 8.89
C ALA A 67 3.62 -3.19 8.46
N LEU A 68 3.35 -3.00 7.16
CA LEU A 68 2.01 -3.08 6.60
C LEU A 68 1.33 -4.44 6.85
N ALA A 69 2.08 -5.54 6.74
CA ALA A 69 1.56 -6.89 7.00
C ALA A 69 1.06 -7.08 8.44
N LYS A 70 1.68 -6.41 9.43
CA LYS A 70 1.22 -6.41 10.84
C LYS A 70 -0.20 -5.85 10.99
N HIS A 71 -0.62 -4.99 10.05
CA HIS A 71 -1.95 -4.35 10.02
C HIS A 71 -2.91 -4.97 9.00
N GLY A 72 -2.61 -6.18 8.52
CA GLY A 72 -3.45 -6.92 7.57
C GLY A 72 -3.37 -6.42 6.12
N VAL A 73 -2.41 -5.55 5.80
CA VAL A 73 -2.23 -5.01 4.46
C VAL A 73 -1.23 -5.85 3.70
N ARG A 74 -1.71 -6.52 2.64
CA ARG A 74 -0.85 -7.35 1.78
C ARG A 74 -0.31 -6.50 0.64
N VAL A 75 1.00 -6.55 0.44
CA VAL A 75 1.66 -5.97 -0.74
C VAL A 75 2.15 -7.12 -1.61
N GLN A 76 1.80 -7.11 -2.89
CA GLN A 76 2.28 -8.09 -3.87
C GLN A 76 3.19 -7.39 -4.87
N PHE A 77 4.45 -7.80 -4.89
CA PHE A 77 5.46 -7.30 -5.80
C PHE A 77 5.40 -8.06 -7.13
N LEU A 78 5.11 -7.35 -8.22
CA LEU A 78 4.93 -7.96 -9.54
C LEU A 78 6.26 -8.20 -10.26
N CYS A 79 7.24 -7.33 -10.04
CA CYS A 79 8.57 -7.38 -10.65
C CYS A 79 9.66 -7.38 -9.57
N ASP A 80 9.65 -8.41 -8.71
CA ASP A 80 10.49 -8.48 -7.51
C ASP A 80 11.98 -8.21 -7.78
N ALA A 81 12.54 -8.78 -8.86
CA ALA A 81 13.93 -8.56 -9.24
C ALA A 81 14.25 -7.10 -9.62
N ASP A 82 13.34 -6.44 -10.34
CA ASP A 82 13.52 -5.03 -10.72
C ASP A 82 13.38 -4.11 -9.51
N LEU A 83 12.45 -4.42 -8.61
CA LEU A 83 12.26 -3.66 -7.36
C LEU A 83 13.52 -3.71 -6.48
N HIS A 84 14.11 -4.88 -6.27
CA HIS A 84 15.37 -4.99 -5.52
C HIS A 84 16.52 -4.27 -6.24
N ARG A 85 16.60 -4.35 -7.58
CA ARG A 85 17.60 -3.58 -8.34
C ARG A 85 17.42 -2.07 -8.18
N PHE A 86 16.18 -1.58 -8.24
CA PHE A 86 15.87 -0.17 -8.05
C PHE A 86 16.13 0.29 -6.62
N HIS A 87 15.84 -0.57 -5.64
CA HIS A 87 16.13 -0.32 -4.23
C HIS A 87 17.63 -0.13 -4.02
N LEU A 88 18.43 -1.11 -4.46
CA LEU A 88 19.88 -1.08 -4.34
C LEU A 88 20.49 0.13 -5.03
N HIS A 89 20.03 0.47 -6.25
CA HIS A 89 20.50 1.65 -6.96
C HIS A 89 20.14 2.96 -6.25
N LYS A 90 19.01 3.01 -5.56
CA LYS A 90 18.49 4.23 -4.93
C LYS A 90 19.03 4.44 -3.51
N PHE A 91 19.23 3.37 -2.75
CA PHE A 91 19.55 3.42 -1.32
C PHE A 91 20.88 2.74 -0.94
N GLY A 92 21.46 1.92 -1.82
CA GLY A 92 22.78 1.33 -1.62
C GLY A 92 22.84 0.13 -0.67
N GLU A 93 21.69 -0.33 -0.18
CA GLU A 93 21.51 -1.55 0.64
C GLU A 93 20.54 -2.53 -0.03
#